data_AF-A0A821V8I2-F1
#
_entry.id   AF-A0A821V8I2-F1
#
_cell.length_a   1.000
_cell.length_b   1.000
_cell.length_c   1.000
_cell.angle_alpha   90.00
_cell.angle_beta   90.00
_cell.angle_gamma   90.00
#
_symmetry.space_group_name_H-M   'P 1'
#
loop_
_entity.id
_entity.type
_entity.pdbx_description
1 polymer ?
#
loop_
_entity_poly.entity_id
_entity_poly.type
_entity_poly.pdbx_seq_one_letter_code
_entity_poly.pdbx_strand_id
1 'polypeptide(L)'
;IEIKVRSTPNDASETNIQNVQSFLLSQTQLNVEIREITYSTGSFQVKQGTPADLFELLEQNKQQLNIETYTISQTTLEQIFLSFGKQANDA
;
A
#
# COMPACT_ATOMS: atom_id res chain seq x y z
N ILE A 1 1.55 6.58 2.62
CA ILE A 1 0.29 5.99 2.14
C ILE A 1 0.14 4.63 2.80
N GLU A 2 -1.02 4.31 3.34
CA GLU A 2 -1.29 2.99 3.91
C GLU A 2 -2.02 2.14 2.88
N ILE A 3 -1.59 0.89 2.73
CA ILE A 3 -2.22 -0.10 1.87
C ILE A 3 -2.61 -1.27 2.74
N LYS A 4 -3.87 -1.71 2.63
CA LYS A 4 -4.30 -3.00 3.15
C LYS A 4 -4.70 -3.89 2.00
N VAL A 5 -4.24 -5.12 2.01
CA VAL A 5 -4.51 -6.13 1.01
C VAL A 5 -5.16 -7.32 1.69
N ARG A 6 -6.19 -7.89 1.06
CA ARG A 6 -6.84 -9.13 1.46
C ARG A 6 -6.72 -10.16 0.34
N SER A 7 -6.33 -11.37 0.73
CA SER A 7 -6.32 -12.58 -0.09
C SER A 7 -7.56 -13.42 0.19
N THR A 8 -8.02 -14.16 -0.81
CA THR A 8 -9.11 -15.13 -0.64
C THR A 8 -8.69 -16.26 0.31
N PRO A 9 -9.53 -16.65 1.29
CA PRO A 9 -9.23 -17.74 2.22
C PRO A 9 -9.19 -19.14 1.59
N ASN A 10 -9.71 -19.28 0.37
CA ASN A 10 -9.75 -20.57 -0.35
C ASN A 10 -8.44 -20.92 -1.07
N ASP A 11 -7.49 -19.99 -1.16
CA ASP A 11 -6.14 -20.34 -1.59
C ASP A 11 -5.43 -21.01 -0.42
N ALA A 12 -5.31 -22.33 -0.49
CA ALA A 12 -4.68 -23.17 0.54
C ALA A 12 -3.19 -22.85 0.79
N SER A 13 -2.62 -21.92 0.03
CA SER A 13 -1.27 -21.41 0.25
C SER A 13 -1.27 -20.29 1.29
N GLU A 14 -0.78 -20.61 2.50
CA GLU A 14 -0.38 -19.66 3.57
C GLU A 14 0.59 -18.54 3.08
N THR A 15 1.05 -18.62 1.84
CA THR A 15 2.10 -17.80 1.25
C THR A 15 1.58 -16.61 0.45
N ASN A 16 0.28 -16.48 0.15
CA ASN A 16 -0.15 -15.45 -0.81
C ASN A 16 0.14 -14.01 -0.32
N ILE A 17 -0.12 -13.72 0.95
CA ILE A 17 0.24 -12.42 1.54
C ILE A 17 1.77 -12.22 1.56
N GLN A 18 2.56 -13.30 1.71
CA GLN A 18 4.02 -13.23 1.60
C GLN A 18 4.49 -12.95 0.17
N ASN A 19 3.77 -13.43 -0.85
CA ASN A 19 4.04 -13.10 -2.25
C ASN A 19 3.76 -11.62 -2.52
N VAL A 20 2.63 -11.11 -2.03
CA VAL A 20 2.30 -9.67 -2.09
C VAL A 20 3.38 -8.84 -1.40
N GLN A 21 3.79 -9.25 -0.19
CA GLN A 21 4.86 -8.58 0.55
C GLN A 21 6.16 -8.57 -0.28
N SER A 22 6.60 -9.71 -0.79
CA SER A 22 7.84 -9.84 -1.56
C SER A 22 7.80 -9.00 -2.83
N PHE A 23 6.65 -8.97 -3.50
CA PHE A 23 6.42 -8.12 -4.66
C PHE A 23 6.53 -6.64 -4.32
N LEU A 24 5.85 -6.16 -3.27
CA LEU A 24 5.92 -4.76 -2.85
C LEU A 24 7.34 -4.35 -2.43
N LEU A 25 8.07 -5.23 -1.75
CA LEU A 25 9.47 -4.99 -1.37
C LEU A 25 10.43 -5.00 -2.57
N SER A 26 10.09 -5.69 -3.65
CA SER A 26 10.88 -5.67 -4.90
C SER A 26 10.75 -4.34 -5.66
N GLN A 27 9.71 -3.55 -5.38
CA GLN A 27 9.53 -2.22 -5.95
C GLN A 27 10.42 -1.21 -5.22
N THR A 28 11.65 -1.06 -5.70
CA THR A 28 12.70 -0.20 -5.08
C THR A 28 12.29 1.27 -4.93
N GLN A 29 11.32 1.74 -5.71
CA GLN A 29 10.85 3.13 -5.72
C GLN A 29 9.79 3.44 -4.65
N LEU A 30 9.17 2.43 -4.03
CA LEU A 30 8.02 2.64 -3.15
C LEU A 30 8.40 2.84 -1.67
N ASN A 31 9.55 2.33 -1.23
CA ASN A 31 9.97 2.32 0.17
C ASN A 31 8.82 1.83 1.09
N VAL A 32 8.66 0.51 1.14
CA VAL A 32 7.54 -0.17 1.80
C VAL A 32 7.97 -0.70 3.17
N GLU A 33 7.23 -0.33 4.21
CA GLU A 33 7.34 -0.86 5.57
C GLU A 33 6.17 -1.80 5.85
N ILE A 34 6.46 -2.98 6.42
CA ILE A 34 5.43 -3.92 6.85
C ILE A 34 4.87 -3.46 8.19
N ARG A 35 3.55 -3.41 8.31
CA ARG A 35 2.87 -3.03 9.57
C ARG A 35 2.30 -4.24 10.28
N GLU A 36 1.52 -5.05 9.57
CA GLU A 36 0.85 -6.21 10.12
C GLU A 36 0.62 -7.25 9.02
N ILE A 37 0.83 -8.51 9.34
CA ILE A 37 0.55 -9.63 8.44
C ILE A 37 -0.23 -10.68 9.21
N THR A 38 -1.30 -11.16 8.58
CA THR A 38 -2.15 -12.27 9.01
C THR A 38 -2.29 -13.23 7.83
N TYR A 39 -2.86 -14.41 8.09
CA TYR A 39 -3.09 -15.43 7.07
C TYR A 39 -3.74 -14.90 5.77
N SER A 40 -4.76 -14.05 5.88
CA SER A 40 -5.52 -13.55 4.72
C SER A 40 -5.36 -12.06 4.47
N THR A 41 -4.61 -11.33 5.30
CA THR A 41 -4.49 -9.87 5.20
C THR A 41 -3.08 -9.38 5.43
N GLY A 42 -2.64 -8.41 4.62
CA GLY A 42 -1.38 -7.69 4.80
C GLY A 42 -1.63 -6.19 4.88
N SER A 43 -0.99 -5.52 5.83
CA SER A 43 -0.99 -4.07 6.01
C SER A 43 0.41 -3.52 5.82
N PHE A 44 0.54 -2.55 4.93
CA PHE A 44 1.81 -1.98 4.49
C PHE A 44 1.75 -0.46 4.53
N GLN A 45 2.87 0.16 4.87
CA GLN A 45 3.06 1.60 4.80
C GLN A 45 4.07 1.94 3.71
N VAL A 46 3.64 2.69 2.70
CA VAL A 46 4.47 3.16 1.61
C VAL A 46 4.91 4.60 1.88
N LYS A 47 6.21 4.86 1.84
CA LYS A 47 6.81 6.18 2.12
C LYS A 47 7.04 7.03 0.87
N GLN A 48 7.14 6.40 -0.30
CA GLN A 48 7.43 7.08 -1.57
C GLN A 48 6.44 6.67 -2.66
N GLY A 49 6.14 7.60 -3.57
CA GLY A 49 5.12 7.43 -4.60
C GLY A 49 3.76 8.04 -4.21
N THR A 50 2.83 7.97 -5.15
CA THR A 50 1.47 8.51 -5.01
C THR A 50 0.43 7.38 -4.89
N PRO A 51 -0.79 7.67 -4.40
CA PRO A 51 -1.87 6.68 -4.41
C PRO A 51 -2.20 6.17 -5.81
N ALA A 52 -2.01 7.00 -6.84
CA ALA A 52 -2.23 6.62 -8.24
C ALA A 52 -1.21 5.57 -8.71
N ASP A 53 0.07 5.78 -8.43
CA ASP A 53 1.13 4.82 -8.77
C ASP A 53 0.88 3.45 -8.12
N LEU A 54 0.43 3.47 -6.85
CA LEU A 54 0.11 2.27 -6.10
C LEU A 54 -1.15 1.56 -6.62
N PHE A 55 -2.17 2.33 -6.99
CA PHE A 55 -3.39 1.80 -7.59
C PHE A 55 -3.08 1.10 -8.91
N GLU A 56 -2.35 1.76 -9.80
CA GLU A 56 -1.95 1.20 -11.09
C GLU A 56 -1.11 -0.07 -10.92
N LEU A 57 -0.09 -0.03 -10.06
CA LEU A 57 0.75 -1.18 -9.75
C LEU A 57 -0.07 -2.37 -9.24
N LEU A 58 -0.98 -2.15 -8.29
CA LEU A 58 -1.79 -3.21 -7.70
C LEU A 58 -2.79 -3.78 -8.70
N GLU A 59 -3.45 -2.94 -9.51
CA GLU A 59 -4.40 -3.42 -10.53
C GLU A 59 -3.71 -4.25 -11.63
N GLN A 60 -2.54 -3.80 -12.10
CA GLN A 60 -1.77 -4.54 -13.11
C GLN A 60 -1.35 -5.94 -12.64
N ASN A 61 -1.15 -6.12 -11.33
CA ASN A 61 -0.64 -7.37 -10.74
C ASN A 61 -1.70 -8.13 -9.92
N LYS A 62 -2.94 -7.60 -9.82
CA LYS A 62 -3.99 -8.11 -8.94
C LYS A 62 -4.29 -9.59 -9.13
N GLN A 63 -4.40 -10.01 -10.39
CA GLN A 63 -4.68 -11.41 -10.75
C GLN A 63 -3.48 -12.32 -10.49
N GLN A 64 -2.26 -11.84 -10.71
CA GLN A 64 -1.04 -12.62 -10.49
C GLN A 64 -0.71 -12.79 -9.01
N LEU A 65 -1.10 -11.81 -8.19
CA LEU A 65 -0.92 -11.79 -6.74
C LEU A 65 -2.14 -12.34 -5.98
N ASN A 66 -3.14 -12.87 -6.69
CA ASN A 66 -4.40 -13.39 -6.14
C ASN A 66 -5.02 -12.45 -5.08
N ILE A 67 -5.04 -11.14 -5.38
CA ILE A 67 -5.60 -10.13 -4.47
C ILE A 67 -7.12 -10.07 -4.64
N GLU A 68 -7.86 -10.38 -3.58
CA GLU A 68 -9.32 -10.29 -3.56
C GLU A 68 -9.76 -8.82 -3.53
N THR A 69 -9.29 -8.10 -2.50
CA THR A 69 -9.58 -6.69 -2.29
C THR A 69 -8.35 -6.00 -1.72
N TYR A 70 -8.20 -4.72 -2.04
CA TYR A 70 -7.23 -3.87 -1.37
C TYR A 70 -7.84 -2.49 -1.13
N THR A 71 -7.28 -1.77 -0.17
CA THR A 71 -7.63 -0.39 0.13
C THR A 71 -6.36 0.43 0.20
N ILE A 72 -6.37 1.58 -0.49
CA ILE A 72 -5.31 2.58 -0.39
C ILE A 72 -5.88 3.76 0.38
N SER A 73 -5.28 4.07 1.52
CA SER A 73 -5.67 5.20 2.36
C SER A 73 -4.49 6.14 2.55
N GLN A 74 -4.70 7.40 2.22
CA GLN A 74 -3.76 8.48 2.53
C GLN A 74 -4.28 9.23 3.74
N THR A 75 -3.61 9.11 4.89
CA THR A 75 -3.95 9.91 6.07
C THR A 75 -3.11 11.16 6.06
N THR A 76 -3.66 12.32 5.66
CA THR A 76 -2.90 13.56 5.82
C THR A 76 -3.75 14.77 6.24
N LEU A 77 -4.22 14.75 7.49
CA LEU A 77 -4.43 16.02 8.22
C LEU A 77 -3.11 16.81 8.32
N GLU A 78 -1.96 16.11 8.33
CA GLU A 78 -0.61 16.69 8.46
C GLU A 78 -0.05 17.24 7.13
N GLN A 79 -0.38 16.70 5.95
CA GLN A 79 -0.11 17.38 4.66
C GLN A 79 -1.10 18.52 4.42
N ILE A 80 -2.33 18.43 4.92
CA ILE A 80 -3.26 19.57 4.96
C ILE A 80 -2.66 20.69 5.85
N PHE A 81 -2.15 20.36 7.04
CA PHE A 81 -1.47 21.30 7.94
C PHE A 81 -0.17 21.88 7.37
N LEU A 82 0.70 21.05 6.79
CA LEU A 82 1.95 21.48 6.15
C LEU A 82 1.69 22.30 4.86
N SER A 83 0.59 22.06 4.14
CA SER A 83 0.16 22.90 3.01
C SER A 83 -0.31 24.28 3.47
N PHE A 84 -1.08 24.35 4.55
CA PHE A 84 -1.52 25.64 5.12
C PHE A 84 -0.36 26.47 5.68
N GLY A 85 0.64 25.84 6.31
CA GLY A 85 1.82 26.52 6.82
C GLY A 85 2.75 27.08 5.74
N LYS A 86 2.83 26.42 4.57
CA LYS A 86 3.67 26.89 3.44
C LYS A 86 3.09 28.09 2.69
N GLN A 87 1.77 28.23 2.58
CA GLN A 87 1.14 29.40 1.93
C GLN A 87 1.20 30.69 2.78
N ALA A 88 1.32 30.57 4.10
CA ALA A 88 1.37 31.72 5.00
C ALA A 88 2.75 32.38 5.10
N ASN A 89 3.81 31.73 4.59
CA ASN A 89 5.19 32.25 4.66
C ASN A 89 5.66 32.93 3.35
N ASP A 90 4.81 32.94 2.31
CA ASP A 90 5.05 33.59 1.01
C ASP A 90 4.06 34.75 0.77
N ALA A 91 3.57 35.41 1.83
CA ALA A 91 2.70 36.60 1.77
C ALA A 91 3.25 37.75 2.62
#